data_AF-A0A2H3CU86-F1
#
_entry.id   AF-A0A2H3CU86-F1
#
_cell.length_a   1.000
_cell.length_b   1.000
_cell.length_c   1.000
_cell.angle_alpha   90.00
_cell.angle_beta   90.00
_cell.angle_gamma   90.00
#
_symmetry.space_group_name_H-M   'P 1'
#
loop_
_entity.id
_entity.type
_entity.pdbx_description
1 polymer ?
#
loop_
_entity_poly.entity_id
_entity_poly.type
_entity_poly.pdbx_seq_one_letter_code
_entity_poly.pdbx_strand_id
1 'polypeptide(L)'
;DFKPGRLVLMQNTRVKESLDSKMERRYMGPLVIIRRTRGSSYVLAELDGSIVGGTVTQFRVIPYHVRHSIKLPKKIHDLIDVSPQTLKELVASDE
;
A
#
# COMPACT_ATOMS: atom_id res chain seq x y z
N ASP A 1 -4.46 1.50 13.44
CA ASP A 1 -4.05 0.57 12.36
C ASP A 1 -5.10 0.48 11.29
N PHE A 2 -4.66 0.36 10.04
CA PHE A 2 -5.56 0.29 8.89
C PHE A 2 -5.92 -1.17 8.58
N LYS A 3 -7.20 -1.41 8.25
CA LYS A 3 -7.69 -2.73 7.89
C LYS A 3 -7.40 -3.04 6.41
N PRO A 4 -7.24 -4.31 6.02
CA PRO A 4 -7.27 -4.72 4.62
C PRO A 4 -8.49 -4.16 3.88
N GLY A 5 -8.30 -3.72 2.64
CA GLY A 5 -9.32 -3.05 1.83
C GLY A 5 -9.49 -1.57 2.11
N ARG A 6 -8.69 -0.97 3.01
CA ARG A 6 -8.69 0.48 3.20
C ARG A 6 -7.84 1.15 2.13
N LEU A 7 -8.33 2.27 1.60
CA LEU A 7 -7.55 3.16 0.76
C LEU A 7 -6.62 4.03 1.60
N VAL A 8 -5.37 4.13 1.17
CA VAL A 8 -4.29 4.84 1.84
C VAL A 8 -3.42 5.57 0.83
N LEU A 9 -2.64 6.54 1.29
CA LEU A 9 -1.57 7.16 0.52
C LEU A 9 -0.23 6.73 1.11
N MET A 10 0.74 6.48 0.24
CA MET A 10 2.12 6.16 0.64
C MET A 10 3.02 7.38 0.50
N GLN A 11 3.83 7.67 1.51
CA GLN A 11 4.82 8.74 1.44
C GLN A 11 5.94 8.39 0.46
N ASN A 12 6.26 9.32 -0.44
CA ASN A 12 7.39 9.21 -1.35
C ASN A 12 8.69 9.56 -0.61
N THR A 13 9.54 8.57 -0.35
CA THR A 13 10.80 8.75 0.40
C THR A 13 11.81 9.59 -0.37
N ARG A 14 11.90 9.41 -1.69
CA ARG A 14 12.85 10.14 -2.54
C ARG A 14 12.61 11.65 -2.48
N VAL A 15 11.35 12.06 -2.42
CA VAL A 15 10.95 13.48 -2.31
C VAL A 15 11.21 14.04 -0.91
N LYS A 16 11.04 13.20 0.13
CA LYS A 16 11.29 13.62 1.51
C LYS A 16 12.76 13.96 1.76
N GLU A 17 13.67 13.23 1.13
CA GLU A 17 15.12 13.33 1.37
C GLU A 17 15.82 14.37 0.49
N SER A 18 15.21 14.78 -0.62
CA SER A 18 15.81 15.76 -1.54
C SER A 18 15.32 17.18 -1.26
N LEU A 19 16.24 18.14 -1.34
CA LEU A 19 15.96 19.56 -1.11
C LEU A 19 15.34 20.25 -2.35
N ASP A 20 15.57 19.68 -3.53
CA ASP A 20 15.18 20.28 -4.82
C ASP A 20 13.84 19.77 -5.35
N SER A 21 13.21 18.79 -4.69
CA SER A 21 11.99 18.12 -5.15
C SER A 21 10.71 18.68 -4.51
N LYS A 22 10.72 19.93 -4.03
CA LYS A 22 9.54 20.56 -3.37
C LYS A 22 8.27 20.53 -4.24
N MET A 23 8.45 20.55 -5.56
CA MET A 23 7.36 20.52 -6.54
C MET A 23 6.88 19.09 -6.86
N GLU A 24 7.61 18.06 -6.45
CA GLU A 24 7.23 16.67 -6.68
C GLU A 24 6.12 16.20 -5.71
N ARG A 25 5.46 15.10 -6.08
CA ARG A 25 4.38 14.52 -5.28
C ARG A 25 4.93 13.93 -3.99
N ARG A 26 4.54 14.53 -2.86
CA ARG A 26 4.89 14.05 -1.50
C ARG A 26 4.29 12.69 -1.16
N TYR A 27 3.12 12.39 -1.70
CA TYR A 27 2.42 11.12 -1.52
C TYR A 27 2.10 10.49 -2.87
N MET A 28 2.35 9.19 -2.97
CA MET A 28 1.91 8.35 -4.07
C MET A 28 0.45 7.96 -3.87
N GLY A 29 -0.18 7.53 -4.97
CA GLY A 29 -1.62 7.45 -5.21
C GLY A 29 -2.49 6.81 -4.13
N PRO A 30 -3.82 6.74 -4.36
CA PRO A 30 -4.69 5.95 -3.53
C PRO A 30 -4.38 4.46 -3.74
N LEU A 31 -3.75 3.86 -2.74
CA LEU A 31 -3.37 2.45 -2.69
C LEU A 31 -4.32 1.69 -1.77
N VAL A 32 -4.55 0.42 -2.07
CA VAL A 32 -5.33 -0.51 -1.24
C VAL A 32 -4.39 -1.31 -0.36
N ILE A 33 -4.73 -1.42 0.93
CA ILE A 33 -4.04 -2.36 1.81
C ILE A 33 -4.53 -3.77 1.52
N ILE A 34 -3.63 -4.65 1.10
CA ILE A 34 -3.93 -6.07 0.89
C ILE A 34 -3.85 -6.80 2.22
N ARG A 35 -2.74 -6.61 2.93
CA ARG A 35 -2.41 -7.37 4.14
C ARG A 35 -1.49 -6.56 5.03
N ARG A 36 -1.58 -6.81 6.33
CA ARG A 36 -0.62 -6.35 7.33
C ARG A 36 0.33 -7.48 7.73
N THR A 37 1.61 -7.16 7.88
CA THR A 37 2.64 -8.07 8.41
C THR A 37 2.70 -8.02 9.94
N ARG A 38 3.38 -8.98 10.57
CA ARG A 38 3.56 -9.00 12.03
C ARG A 38 4.34 -7.77 12.53
N GLY A 39 5.30 -7.29 11.74
CA GLY A 39 6.12 -6.10 12.03
C GLY A 39 5.44 -4.74 11.85
N SER A 40 4.11 -4.68 11.70
CA SER A 40 3.38 -3.44 11.43
C SER A 40 3.73 -2.75 10.11
N SER A 41 4.13 -3.53 9.10
CA SER A 41 4.19 -3.08 7.71
C SER A 41 2.95 -3.53 6.94
N TYR A 42 2.71 -2.92 5.79
CA TYR A 42 1.58 -3.17 4.92
C TYR A 42 2.06 -3.61 3.54
N VAL A 43 1.42 -4.61 2.98
CA VAL A 43 1.49 -4.88 1.53
C VAL A 43 0.43 -4.03 0.87
N LEU A 44 0.86 -3.16 -0.04
CA LEU A 44 0.00 -2.23 -0.77
C LEU A 44 -0.15 -2.66 -2.23
N ALA A 45 -1.32 -2.39 -2.79
CA ALA A 45 -1.54 -2.49 -4.23
C ALA A 45 -2.22 -1.25 -4.79
N GLU A 46 -2.00 -1.01 -6.06
CA GLU A 46 -2.77 -0.07 -6.85
C GLU A 46 -4.18 -0.61 -7.14
N LEU A 47 -5.06 0.26 -7.65
CA LEU A 47 -6.46 -0.08 -7.90
C LEU A 47 -6.66 -1.05 -9.07
N ASP A 48 -5.65 -1.18 -9.92
CA ASP A 48 -5.57 -2.13 -11.03
C ASP A 48 -5.18 -3.54 -10.58
N GLY A 49 -4.78 -3.73 -9.32
CA GLY A 49 -4.32 -5.01 -8.77
C GLY A 49 -2.80 -5.16 -8.71
N SER A 50 -2.03 -4.19 -9.21
CA SER A 50 -0.57 -4.20 -9.19
C SER A 50 -0.03 -4.00 -7.77
N ILE A 51 0.90 -4.86 -7.32
CA ILE A 51 1.52 -4.74 -5.99
C ILE A 51 2.66 -3.72 -6.01
N VAL A 52 2.72 -2.88 -4.98
CA VAL A 52 3.90 -2.04 -4.71
C VAL A 52 5.03 -2.98 -4.24
N GLY A 53 6.18 -2.95 -4.91
CA GLY A 53 7.25 -3.97 -4.85
C GLY A 53 7.98 -4.21 -3.51
N GLY A 54 7.28 -4.26 -2.39
CA GLY A 54 7.77 -4.60 -1.04
C GLY A 54 6.75 -4.24 0.04
N THR A 55 7.03 -4.55 1.32
CA THR A 55 6.19 -4.04 2.41
C THR A 55 6.53 -2.58 2.73
N VAL A 56 5.49 -1.84 3.09
CA VAL A 56 5.58 -0.42 3.43
C VAL A 56 5.34 -0.28 4.92
N THR A 57 6.29 0.34 5.61
CA THR A 57 6.19 0.57 7.05
C THR A 57 5.00 1.48 7.40
N GLN A 58 4.35 1.22 8.54
CA GLN A 58 3.16 1.95 8.95
C GLN A 58 3.33 3.48 9.01
N PHE A 59 4.50 3.98 9.41
CA PHE A 59 4.76 5.42 9.51
C PHE A 59 4.79 6.15 8.16
N ARG A 60 4.91 5.42 7.05
CA ARG A 60 4.88 5.98 5.69
C ARG A 60 3.47 6.01 5.09
N VAL A 61 2.47 5.46 5.79
CA VAL A 61 1.11 5.27 5.27
C VAL A 61 0.14 6.22 5.99
N ILE A 62 -0.63 6.99 5.23
CA ILE A 62 -1.69 7.87 5.74
C ILE A 62 -3.05 7.48 5.16
N PRO A 63 -4.18 7.73 5.84
CA PRO A 63 -5.49 7.36 5.31
C PRO A 63 -5.82 8.21 4.08
N TYR A 64 -6.36 7.59 3.03
CA TYR A 64 -6.93 8.32 1.91
C TYR A 64 -8.39 8.68 2.23
N HIS A 65 -8.69 9.98 2.25
CA HIS A 65 -10.05 10.47 2.45
C HIS A 65 -10.81 10.51 1.13
N VAL A 66 -11.54 9.42 0.86
CA VAL A 66 -12.36 9.28 -0.34
C VAL A 66 -13.58 10.19 -0.25
N ARG A 67 -13.91 10.88 -1.34
CA ARG A 67 -15.14 11.70 -1.44
C ARG A 67 -16.40 10.83 -1.58
N HIS A 68 -16.27 9.64 -2.17
CA HIS A 68 -17.34 8.66 -2.37
C HIS A 68 -16.91 7.28 -1.90
N SER A 69 -17.84 6.50 -1.33
CA SER A 69 -17.53 5.15 -0.86
C SER A 69 -17.34 4.20 -2.04
N ILE A 70 -16.17 3.56 -2.11
CA ILE A 70 -15.89 2.47 -3.03
C ILE A 70 -16.06 1.16 -2.25
N LYS A 71 -16.97 0.30 -2.71
CA LYS A 71 -17.14 -1.03 -2.16
C LYS A 71 -16.13 -1.96 -2.82
N LEU A 72 -15.08 -2.30 -2.10
CA LEU A 72 -14.14 -3.32 -2.54
C LEU A 72 -14.73 -4.72 -2.28
N PRO A 73 -14.52 -5.69 -3.18
CA PRO A 73 -14.93 -7.07 -2.96
C PRO A 73 -14.32 -7.64 -1.67
N LYS A 74 -15.06 -8.50 -0.97
CA LYS A 74 -14.59 -9.11 0.29
C LYS A 74 -13.33 -9.97 0.10
N LYS A 75 -13.16 -10.54 -1.10
CA LYS A 75 -11.96 -11.26 -1.53
C LYS A 75 -11.08 -10.34 -2.37
N ILE A 76 -10.30 -9.49 -1.72
CA ILE A 76 -9.36 -8.58 -2.39
C ILE A 76 -8.29 -9.37 -3.15
N HIS A 77 -7.95 -10.57 -2.66
CA HIS A 77 -6.99 -11.47 -3.31
C HIS A 77 -7.38 -11.87 -4.74
N ASP A 78 -8.68 -11.88 -5.06
CA ASP A 78 -9.16 -12.24 -6.41
C ASP A 78 -8.96 -11.08 -7.41
N LEU A 79 -8.66 -9.86 -6.94
CA LEU A 79 -8.39 -8.67 -7.76
C LEU A 79 -6.91 -8.42 -7.99
N ILE A 80 -6.04 -9.23 -7.38
CA ILE A 80 -4.59 -9.04 -7.47
C ILE A 80 -4.06 -10.07 -8.46
N ASP A 81 -3.24 -9.64 -9.42
CA ASP A 81 -2.61 -10.52 -10.42
C ASP A 81 -1.47 -11.39 -9.85
N VAL A 82 -1.44 -11.60 -8.52
CA VAL A 82 -0.32 -12.21 -7.81
C VAL A 82 -0.78 -13.42 -7.01
N SER A 83 -0.03 -14.51 -7.14
CA SER A 83 -0.35 -15.76 -6.45
C SER A 83 -0.32 -15.60 -4.92
N PRO A 84 -1.15 -16.36 -4.17
CA PRO A 84 -1.10 -16.36 -2.71
C PRO A 84 0.25 -16.82 -2.13
N GLN A 85 1.06 -17.56 -2.90
CA GLN A 85 2.39 -18.02 -2.50
C GLN A 85 3.39 -16.86 -2.52
N THR A 86 3.41 -16.10 -3.62
CA THR A 86 4.25 -14.90 -3.76
C THR A 86 3.91 -13.86 -2.68
N LEU A 87 2.63 -13.71 -2.32
CA LEU A 87 2.23 -12.86 -1.19
C LEU A 87 2.79 -13.34 0.16
N LYS A 88 2.97 -14.65 0.37
CA LYS A 88 3.60 -15.17 1.59
C LYS A 88 5.10 -14.94 1.58
N GLU A 89 5.74 -15.14 0.43
CA GLU A 89 7.17 -14.89 0.25
C GLU A 89 7.53 -13.42 0.51
N LEU A 90 6.75 -12.48 -0.04
CA LEU A 90 6.93 -11.03 0.21
C LEU A 90 6.78 -10.64 1.69
N VAL A 91 5.95 -11.37 2.43
CA VAL A 91 5.80 -11.14 3.87
C VAL A 91 6.98 -11.74 4.64
N ALA A 92 7.51 -12.87 4.19
CA ALA A 92 8.62 -13.58 4.83
C ALA A 92 9.99 -12.95 4.52
N SER A 93 10.15 -12.24 3.40
CA SER A 93 11.40 -11.55 3.05
C SER A 93 11.65 -10.28 3.87
N ASP A 94 10.60 -9.72 4.47
CA ASP A 94 10.66 -8.50 5.30
C ASP A 94 10.65 -8.80 6.83
N GLU A 95 10.67 -10.08 7.22
CA GLU A 95 10.95 -10.56 8.59
C GLU A 95 12.44 -10.89 8.75
#